data_AF-B6BQS8-F1
#
_entry.id   AF-B6BQS8-F1
#
_cell.length_a   1.000
_cell.length_b   1.000
_cell.length_c   1.000
_cell.angle_alpha   90.00
_cell.angle_beta   90.00
_cell.angle_gamma   90.00
#
_symmetry.space_group_name_H-M   'P 1'
#
loop_
_entity.id
_entity.type
_entity.pdbx_description
1 polymer ?
#
loop_
_entity_poly.entity_id
_entity_poly.type
_entity_poly.pdbx_seq_one_letter_code
_entity_poly.pdbx_strand_id
1 'polypeptide(L)' 'MKELIIAFGLFLFIEGILYAIFPSKMKSMLKKLELVSDSQLRSGGLVFAIIGFIIIYYIKN' A
#
# COMPACT_ATOMS: atom_id res chain seq x y z
N MET A 1 20.86 0.61 4.78
CA MET A 1 20.32 0.00 6.03
C MET A 1 19.37 0.94 6.77
N LYS A 2 19.76 2.18 7.10
CA LYS A 2 18.88 3.15 7.79
C LYS A 2 17.62 3.52 6.98
N GLU A 3 17.76 3.68 5.66
CA GLU A 3 16.65 4.03 4.76
C GLU A 3 15.53 2.97 4.73
N LEU A 4 15.87 1.68 4.75
CA LEU A 4 14.87 0.60 4.79
C LEU A 4 14.08 0.61 6.10
N ILE A 5 14.77 0.85 7.22
CA ILE A 5 14.14 0.95 8.54
C ILE A 5 13.21 2.17 8.59
N ILE A 6 13.62 3.30 8.02
CA ILE A 6 12.80 4.52 7.93
C ILE A 6 11.57 4.31 7.04
N ALA A 7 11.75 3.71 5.85
CA ALA A 7 10.65 3.41 4.94
C ALA A 7 9.62 2.46 5.56
N PHE A 8 10.10 1.42 6.27
CA PHE A 8 9.24 0.50 6.99
C PHE A 8 8.50 1.18 8.16
N GLY A 9 9.19 2.06 8.91
CA GLY A 9 8.56 2.86 9.96
C GLY A 9 7.48 3.81 9.43
N LEU A 10 7.73 4.49 8.31
CA LEU A 10 6.75 5.34 7.62
C LEU A 10 5.53 4.54 7.13
N PHE A 11 5.76 3.35 6.57
CA PHE A 11 4.68 2.45 6.15
C PHE A 11 3.76 2.09 7.33
N LEU A 12 4.33 1.64 8.45
CA LEU A 12 3.56 1.29 9.65
C LEU A 12 2.87 2.50 10.28
N PHE A 13 3.49 3.67 10.26
CA PHE A 13 2.93 4.90 10.80
C PHE A 13 1.67 5.33 10.05
N ILE A 14 1.75 5.36 8.71
CA ILE A 14 0.61 5.75 7.86
C ILE A 14 -0.53 4.73 8.00
N GLU A 15 -0.24 3.44 7.90
CA GLU A 15 -1.24 2.36 8.13
C GLU A 15 -1.90 2.51 9.51
N GLY A 16 -1.10 2.66 10.57
CA GLY A 16 -1.59 2.79 11.95
C GLY A 16 -2.50 4.00 12.16
N ILE A 17 -2.17 5.15 11.60
CA ILE A 17 -3.01 6.36 11.67
C ILE A 17 -4.34 6.14 10.95
N LEU A 18 -4.33 5.52 9.78
CA LEU A 18 -5.55 5.24 9.02
C LEU A 18 -6.51 4.32 9.81
N TYR A 19 -5.97 3.30 10.48
CA TYR A 19 -6.78 2.43 11.35
C TYR A 19 -7.33 3.18 12.57
N ALA A 20 -6.56 4.10 13.16
CA ALA A 20 -6.96 4.84 14.35
C ALA A 20 -8.03 5.91 14.05
N ILE A 21 -7.87 6.67 12.97
CA ILE A 21 -8.80 7.75 12.60
C ILE A 21 -10.04 7.21 11.89
N PHE A 22 -9.90 6.20 11.03
CA PHE A 22 -11.00 5.70 10.18
C PHE A 22 -11.19 4.17 10.27
N PRO A 23 -11.43 3.61 11.47
CA PRO A 23 -11.55 2.15 11.64
C PRO A 23 -12.68 1.53 10.80
N SER A 24 -13.83 2.22 10.73
CA SER A 24 -15.00 1.76 9.97
C SER A 24 -14.77 1.75 8.44
N LYS A 25 -13.99 2.69 7.92
CA LYS A 25 -13.69 2.75 6.48
C LYS A 25 -12.74 1.62 6.08
N MET A 26 -11.70 1.36 6.87
CA MET A 26 -10.77 0.26 6.63
C MET A 26 -11.49 -1.09 6.63
N LYS A 27 -12.39 -1.30 7.61
CA LYS A 27 -13.21 -2.52 7.67
C LYS A 27 -14.14 -2.68 6.46
N SER A 28 -14.70 -1.57 5.96
CA SER A 28 -15.52 -1.58 4.74
C SER A 28 -14.70 -1.87 3.48
N MET A 29 -13.46 -1.37 3.39
CA MET A 29 -12.55 -1.66 2.28
C MET A 29 -12.18 -3.14 2.23
N LEU A 30 -11.90 -3.77 3.38
CA LEU A 30 -11.66 -5.22 3.44
C LEU A 30 -12.83 -6.03 2.89
N LYS A 31 -14.06 -5.69 3.27
CA LYS A 31 -15.27 -6.36 2.74
C LYS A 31 -15.44 -6.18 1.23
N LYS A 32 -14.99 -5.05 0.69
CA LYS A 32 -15.01 -4.80 -0.76
C LYS A 32 -13.96 -5.63 -1.50
N LEU A 33 -12.81 -5.90 -0.88
CA LEU A 33 -11.78 -6.76 -1.47
C LEU A 33 -12.26 -8.19 -1.68
N GLU A 34 -13.14 -8.69 -0.81
CA GLU A 34 -13.76 -10.02 -0.95
C GLU A 34 -14.69 -10.13 -2.18
N LEU A 35 -15.21 -8.99 -2.67
CA LEU A 35 -16.04 -8.93 -3.87
C LEU A 35 -15.22 -8.74 -5.16
N VAL A 36 -13.94 -8.38 -5.04
CA VAL A 36 -13.04 -8.18 -6.18
C VAL A 36 -12.41 -9.51 -6.55
N SER A 37 -12.38 -9.84 -7.84
CA SER A 37 -11.77 -11.08 -8.30
C SER A 37 -10.25 -11.07 -8.12
N ASP A 38 -9.67 -12.23 -7.86
CA ASP A 38 -8.21 -12.40 -7.71
C ASP A 38 -7.43 -11.92 -8.94
N SER A 39 -8.04 -11.94 -10.13
CA SER A 39 -7.41 -11.45 -11.35
C SER A 39 -7.28 -9.93 -11.34
N GLN A 40 -8.33 -9.21 -10.94
CA GLN A 40 -8.30 -7.75 -10.83
C GLN A 40 -7.33 -7.30 -9.73
N LEU A 41 -7.31 -8.01 -8.60
CA LEU A 41 -6.38 -7.69 -7.51
C LEU A 41 -4.92 -7.88 -7.93
N ARG A 42 -4.62 -8.95 -8.67
CA ARG A 42 -3.28 -9.21 -9.25
C ARG A 42 -2.88 -8.15 -10.28
N SER A 43 -3.76 -7.83 -11.23
CA SER A 43 -3.48 -6.82 -12.24
C SER A 43 -3.27 -5.44 -11.61
N GLY A 44 -4.13 -5.04 -10.66
CA GLY A 44 -3.96 -3.79 -9.92
C GLY A 44 -2.66 -3.73 -9.14
N GLY A 45 -2.34 -4.79 -8.39
CA GLY A 45 -1.09 -4.89 -7.64
C GLY A 45 0.15 -4.82 -8.53
N LEU A 46 0.11 -5.45 -9.71
CA LEU A 46 1.22 -5.44 -10.66
C LEU A 46 1.44 -4.04 -11.26
N VAL A 47 0.37 -3.32 -11.59
CA VAL A 47 0.44 -1.92 -12.04
C VAL A 47 1.05 -1.02 -10.94
N PHE A 48 0.57 -1.14 -9.70
CA PHE A 48 1.13 -0.37 -8.58
C PHE A 48 2.61 -0.70 -8.31
N ALA A 49 3.01 -1.96 -8.43
CA ALA A 49 4.40 -2.38 -8.26
C ALA A 49 5.31 -1.76 -9.34
N ILE A 50 4.88 -1.76 -10.61
CA ILE A 50 5.64 -1.17 -11.71
C ILE A 50 5.77 0.35 -11.52
N ILE A 51 4.68 1.04 -11.21
CA ILE A 51 4.70 2.50 -10.98
C ILE A 51 5.61 2.84 -9.80
N GLY A 52 5.50 2.12 -8.68
CA GLY A 52 6.34 2.31 -7.51
C GLY A 52 7.82 2.08 -7.82
N PHE A 53 8.14 1.06 -8.62
CA PHE A 53 9.50 0.79 -9.07
C PHE A 53 10.06 1.94 -9.93
N ILE A 54 9.28 2.43 -10.90
CA ILE A 54 9.67 3.56 -11.75
C ILE A 54 9.96 4.81 -10.90
N ILE A 55 9.08 5.13 -9.95
CA ILE A 55 9.25 6.28 -9.05
C ILE A 55 10.54 6.16 -8.23
N ILE A 56 10.80 5.01 -7.61
CA ILE A 56 12.02 4.77 -6.84
C ILE A 56 13.27 4.89 -7.74
N TYR A 57 13.20 4.35 -8.96
CA TYR A 57 14.30 4.40 -9.92
C TYR A 57 14.66 5.84 -10.32
N TYR A 58 13.66 6.69 -10.59
CA TYR A 58 13.90 8.09 -10.93
C TYR A 58 14.28 8.97 -9.73
N ILE A 59 13.79 8.71 -8.52
CA ILE A 59 14.11 9.52 -7.34
C ILE A 59 15.50 9.18 -6.78
N LYS A 60 15.96 7.93 -6.93
CA LYS A 60 17.26 7.48 -6.42
C LYS A 60 18.42 7.81 -7.37
N ASN A 61 18.14 8.19 -8.62
CA ASN A 61 19.14 8.52 -9.64
C ASN A 61 19.29 10.03 -9.79
#